data_AF-A0A352JXV6-F1
#
_entry.id   AF-A0A352JXV6-F1
#
_cell.length_a   1.000
_cell.length_b   1.000
_cell.length_c   1.000
_cell.angle_alpha   90.00
_cell.angle_beta   90.00
_cell.angle_gamma   90.00
#
_symmetry.space_group_name_H-M   'P 1'
#
loop_
_entity.id
_entity.type
_entity.pdbx_description
1 polymer ?
#
loop_
_entity_poly.entity_id
_entity_poly.type
_entity_poly.pdbx_seq_one_letter_code
_entity_poly.pdbx_strand_id
1 'polypeptide(L)'
;MAELTTIARPYAKAVFAHANATKAQSSWSAFLKKAASVTTDSAMVEVLKNPAVTAETKCEILGDLTQDVTVDGVDALMEALAHYGRLLA
;
A
#
# COMPACT_ATOMS: atom_id res chain seq x y z
N MET A 1 22.98 -0.85 2.98
CA MET A 1 22.10 0.30 2.72
C MET A 1 21.46 0.10 1.35
N ALA A 2 20.43 -0.75 1.29
CA ALA A 2 19.68 -0.94 0.04
C ALA A 2 18.74 0.26 -0.09
N GLU A 3 18.97 1.09 -1.10
CA GLU A 3 18.20 2.29 -1.35
C GLU A 3 16.71 1.92 -1.52
N LEU A 4 15.88 2.36 -0.57
CA LEU A 4 14.45 2.03 -0.43
C LEU A 4 13.63 2.30 -1.71
N THR A 5 14.10 3.21 -2.55
CA THR A 5 13.57 3.55 -3.87
C THR A 5 13.71 2.44 -4.91
N THR A 6 14.69 1.56 -4.75
CA THR A 6 15.01 0.52 -5.74
C THR A 6 14.05 -0.67 -5.61
N ILE A 7 13.54 -0.92 -4.40
CA ILE A 7 12.65 -2.07 -4.14
C ILE A 7 11.16 -1.70 -4.18
N ALA A 8 10.78 -0.44 -3.96
CA ALA A 8 9.39 0.01 -4.17
C ALA A 8 8.98 0.03 -5.67
N ARG A 9 9.95 0.24 -6.58
CA ARG A 9 9.73 0.30 -8.03
C ARG A 9 9.10 -0.95 -8.65
N PRO A 10 9.57 -2.19 -8.38
CA PRO A 10 8.96 -3.38 -8.96
C PRO A 10 7.48 -3.55 -8.56
N TYR A 11 7.11 -3.22 -7.31
CA TYR A 11 5.71 -3.27 -6.87
C TYR A 11 4.85 -2.20 -7.56
N ALA A 12 5.33 -0.95 -7.62
CA ALA A 12 4.64 0.10 -8.34
C ALA A 12 4.44 -0.25 -9.82
N LYS A 13 5.44 -0.88 -10.45
CA LYS A 13 5.37 -1.36 -11.83
C LYS A 13 4.37 -2.50 -12.00
N ALA A 14 4.32 -3.45 -11.06
CA ALA A 14 3.36 -4.56 -11.08
C ALA A 14 1.92 -4.04 -10.94
N VAL A 15 1.67 -3.15 -9.99
CA VAL A 15 0.38 -2.50 -9.79
C VAL A 15 -0.03 -1.72 -11.03
N PHE A 16 0.86 -0.90 -11.60
CA PHE A 16 0.57 -0.14 -12.80
C PHE A 16 0.29 -1.04 -14.02
N ALA A 17 1.07 -2.12 -14.19
CA ALA A 17 0.85 -3.09 -15.26
C ALA A 17 -0.51 -3.79 -15.11
N HIS A 18 -0.88 -4.17 -13.88
CA HIS A 18 -2.18 -4.76 -13.58
C HIS A 18 -3.33 -3.78 -13.83
N ALA A 19 -3.20 -2.53 -13.36
CA ALA A 19 -4.16 -1.46 -13.59
C ALA A 19 -4.35 -1.18 -15.09
N ASN A 20 -3.28 -1.23 -15.88
CA ASN A 20 -3.33 -1.04 -17.33
C ASN A 20 -4.02 -2.22 -18.02
N ALA A 21 -3.72 -3.46 -17.62
CA ALA A 21 -4.33 -4.67 -18.17
C ALA A 21 -5.84 -4.74 -17.88
N THR A 22 -6.26 -4.34 -16.68
CA THR A 22 -7.66 -4.31 -16.24
C THR A 22 -8.40 -3.03 -16.64
N LYS A 23 -7.73 -2.07 -17.30
CA LYS A 23 -8.24 -0.71 -17.56
C LYS A 23 -8.73 0.02 -16.30
N ALA A 24 -8.22 -0.34 -15.13
CA ALA A 24 -8.57 0.23 -13.84
C ALA A 24 -7.58 1.34 -13.39
N GLN A 25 -6.84 1.97 -14.31
CA GLN A 25 -5.86 3.01 -13.99
C GLN A 25 -6.45 4.17 -13.17
N SER A 26 -7.67 4.62 -13.49
CA SER A 26 -8.32 5.69 -12.72
C SER A 26 -8.63 5.26 -11.28
N SER A 27 -9.17 4.05 -11.11
CA SER A 27 -9.48 3.52 -9.78
C SER A 27 -8.21 3.30 -8.97
N TRP A 28 -7.16 2.74 -9.58
CA TRP A 28 -5.85 2.58 -8.95
C TRP A 28 -5.19 3.92 -8.59
N SER A 29 -5.35 4.95 -9.44
CA SER A 29 -4.86 6.29 -9.13
C SER A 29 -5.58 6.89 -7.92
N ALA A 30 -6.91 6.74 -7.84
CA ALA A 30 -7.69 7.18 -6.69
C ALA A 30 -7.28 6.44 -5.41
N PHE A 31 -7.14 5.11 -5.50
CA PHE A 31 -6.69 4.27 -4.39
C PHE A 31 -5.31 4.71 -3.88
N LEU A 32 -4.33 4.84 -4.77
CA LEU A 32 -2.96 5.22 -4.41
C LEU A 32 -2.88 6.63 -3.82
N LYS A 33 -3.67 7.58 -4.33
CA LYS A 33 -3.76 8.93 -3.73
C LYS A 33 -4.34 8.87 -2.32
N LYS A 34 -5.38 8.07 -2.11
CA LYS A 34 -6.00 7.91 -0.79
C LYS A 34 -5.04 7.22 0.19
N ALA A 35 -4.42 6.12 -0.23
CA ALA A 35 -3.39 5.44 0.53
C ALA A 35 -2.23 6.39 0.88
N ALA A 36 -1.78 7.23 -0.07
CA ALA A 36 -0.76 8.24 0.20
C ALA A 36 -1.22 9.22 1.29
N SER A 37 -2.42 9.80 1.16
CA SER A 37 -2.99 10.70 2.17
C SER A 37 -3.09 10.07 3.57
N VAL A 38 -3.52 8.81 3.63
CA VAL A 38 -3.60 8.03 4.86
C VAL A 38 -2.21 7.80 5.45
N THR A 39 -1.24 7.37 4.65
CA THR A 39 0.14 7.12 5.12
C THR A 39 0.90 8.39 5.52
N THR A 40 0.47 9.57 5.04
CA THR A 40 1.01 10.86 5.48
C THR A 40 0.34 11.39 6.75
N ASP A 41 -0.76 10.78 7.21
CA ASP A 41 -1.41 11.17 8.45
C ASP A 41 -0.53 10.83 9.65
N SER A 42 -0.46 11.75 10.63
CA SER A 42 0.45 11.61 11.77
C SER A 42 0.12 10.39 12.63
N ALA A 43 -1.16 10.08 12.85
CA ALA A 43 -1.58 8.92 13.62
C ALA A 43 -1.22 7.63 12.88
N MET A 44 -1.38 7.62 11.56
CA MET A 44 -1.00 6.47 10.75
C MET A 44 0.52 6.27 10.72
N VAL A 45 1.30 7.34 10.63
CA VAL A 45 2.77 7.27 10.73
C VAL A 45 3.19 6.68 12.08
N GLU A 46 2.52 7.00 13.18
CA GLU A 46 2.80 6.40 14.49
C GLU A 46 2.49 4.90 14.52
N VAL A 47 1.34 4.48 13.97
CA VAL A 47 0.96 3.06 13.84
C VAL A 47 1.94 2.29 12.96
N LEU A 48 2.30 2.87 11.82
CA LEU A 48 3.27 2.27 10.90
C LEU A 48 4.62 2.14 11.61
N LYS A 49 5.10 3.18 12.29
CA LYS A 49 6.38 3.17 13.03
C LYS A 49 6.39 2.28 14.27
N ASN A 50 5.23 1.91 14.80
CA ASN A 50 5.15 1.07 15.98
C ASN A 50 5.58 -0.38 15.64
N PRO A 51 6.67 -0.89 16.23
CA PRO A 51 7.13 -2.26 16.02
C PRO A 51 6.25 -3.30 16.71
N ALA A 52 5.40 -2.90 17.66
CA ALA A 52 4.44 -3.79 18.32
C ALA A 52 3.21 -4.09 17.45
N VAL A 53 2.97 -3.30 16.40
CA VAL A 53 1.88 -3.54 15.46
C VAL A 53 2.38 -4.46 14.35
N THR A 54 1.71 -5.60 14.19
CA THR A 54 2.06 -6.59 13.17
C THR A 54 1.75 -6.08 11.77
N ALA A 55 2.39 -6.68 10.77
CA ALA A 55 2.18 -6.31 9.37
C ALA A 55 0.73 -6.58 8.92
N GLU A 56 0.10 -7.63 9.44
CA GLU A 56 -1.31 -7.96 9.20
C GLU A 56 -2.24 -6.84 9.69
N THR A 57 -2.08 -6.39 10.94
CA THR A 57 -2.90 -5.30 11.48
C THR A 57 -2.70 -3.98 10.73
N LYS A 58 -1.48 -3.69 10.26
CA LYS A 58 -1.22 -2.52 9.40
C LYS A 58 -1.95 -2.60 8.07
N CYS A 59 -2.00 -3.79 7.47
CA CYS A 59 -2.77 -4.04 6.25
C CYS A 59 -4.27 -3.96 6.48
N GLU A 60 -4.79 -4.48 7.60
CA GLU A 60 -6.20 -4.33 7.96
C GLU A 60 -6.59 -2.86 8.12
N ILE A 61 -5.78 -2.06 8.82
CA ILE A 61 -6.04 -0.62 8.99
C ILE A 61 -5.99 0.12 7.65
N LEU A 62 -4.98 -0.17 6.81
CA LEU A 62 -4.92 0.41 5.46
C LEU A 62 -6.13 0.00 4.62
N GLY A 63 -6.54 -1.28 4.68
CA GLY A 63 -7.71 -1.81 4.01
C GLY A 63 -8.98 -1.11 4.44
N ASP A 64 -9.18 -0.94 5.75
CA ASP A 64 -10.34 -0.24 6.30
C ASP A 64 -10.34 1.24 5.88
N LEU A 65 -9.20 1.94 5.94
CA LEU A 65 -9.13 3.35 5.55
C LEU A 65 -9.26 3.58 4.03
N THR A 66 -8.97 2.55 3.23
CA THR A 66 -9.08 2.60 1.76
C THR A 66 -10.29 1.85 1.21
N GLN A 67 -11.17 1.30 2.07
CA GLN A 67 -12.34 0.49 1.68
C GLN A 67 -13.27 1.18 0.67
N ASP A 68 -13.31 2.50 0.72
CA ASP A 68 -14.15 3.36 -0.13
C ASP A 68 -13.62 3.49 -1.58
N VAL A 69 -12.40 3.01 -1.85
CA VAL A 69 -11.90 2.82 -3.23
C VAL A 69 -11.47 1.37 -3.42
N THR A 70 -12.42 0.53 -3.84
CA THR A 70 -12.15 -0.88 -4.13
C THR A 70 -11.53 -1.02 -5.52
N VAL A 71 -10.35 -1.65 -5.60
CA VAL A 71 -9.69 -1.98 -6.86
C VAL A 71 -9.30 -3.45 -6.89
N ASP A 72 -9.48 -4.06 -8.05
CA ASP A 72 -9.06 -5.44 -8.27
C ASP A 72 -7.52 -5.52 -8.19
N GLY A 73 -7.02 -6.39 -7.31
CA GLY A 73 -5.58 -6.58 -7.04
C GLY A 73 -5.02 -5.83 -5.82
N VAL A 74 -5.85 -5.14 -5.03
CA VAL A 74 -5.40 -4.50 -3.78
C VAL A 74 -4.93 -5.51 -2.73
N ASP A 75 -5.62 -6.66 -2.63
CA ASP A 75 -5.24 -7.75 -1.74
C ASP A 75 -3.81 -8.24 -2.02
N ALA A 76 -3.47 -8.45 -3.29
CA ALA A 76 -2.13 -8.87 -3.70
C ALA A 76 -1.06 -7.81 -3.38
N LEU A 77 -1.40 -6.52 -3.45
CA LEU A 77 -0.51 -5.44 -3.04
C LEU A 77 -0.33 -5.41 -1.52
N MET A 78 -1.42 -5.55 -0.75
CA MET A 78 -1.38 -5.59 0.72
C MET A 78 -0.62 -6.80 1.22
N GLU A 79 -0.87 -7.98 0.68
CA GLU A 79 -0.12 -9.20 1.00
C GLU A 79 1.37 -9.03 0.70
N ALA A 80 1.73 -8.46 -0.46
CA ALA A 80 3.12 -8.18 -0.78
C ALA A 80 3.77 -7.16 0.17
N LEU A 81 3.04 -6.14 0.63
CA LEU A 81 3.53 -5.16 1.59
C LEU A 81 3.67 -5.76 3.00
N ALA A 82 2.70 -6.58 3.42
CA ALA A 82 2.69 -7.28 4.70
C ALA A 82 3.83 -8.29 4.78
N HIS A 83 3.95 -9.14 3.76
CA HIS A 83 4.89 -10.26 3.74
C HIS A 83 6.34 -9.79 3.75
N TYR A 84 6.64 -8.65 3.12
CA TYR A 84 7.98 -8.06 3.12
C TYR A 84 8.22 -7.08 4.28
N GLY A 85 7.26 -6.86 5.18
CA GLY A 85 7.39 -5.93 6.31
C GLY A 85 7.69 -4.49 5.89
N ARG A 86 7.30 -4.10 4.65
CA ARG A 86 7.69 -2.83 4.01
C ARG A 86 6.79 -1.66 4.33
N LEU A 87 5.85 -1.86 5.25
CA LEU A 87 4.98 -0.81 5.80
C LEU A 87 5.74 0.19 6.69
N LEU A 88 6.97 -0.15 7.07
CA LEU A 88 7.89 0.67 7.85
C LEU A 88 9.12 0.99 7.01
N ALA A 89 9.27 2.26 6.64
CA ALA A 89 10.55 2.86 6.31
C ALA A 89 11.06 3.60 7.54
#